data_AF-A0A3P7NG98-F1
#
_entry.id   AF-A0A3P7NG98-F1
#
_cell.length_a   1.000
_cell.length_b   1.000
_cell.length_c   1.000
_cell.angle_alpha   90.00
_cell.angle_beta   90.00
_cell.angle_gamma   90.00
#
_symmetry.space_group_name_H-M   'P 1'
#
loop_
_entity.id
_entity.type
_entity.pdbx_description
1 polymer ?
#
loop_
_entity_poly.entity_id
_entity_poly.type
_entity_poly.pdbx_seq_one_letter_code
_entity_poly.pdbx_strand_id
1 'polypeptide(L)'
;MECICIYVMYFRSDKELINISPALDHLNTPVVKKISPGLSSFQDHPHEAAEYVKPLLDYVSQFIPLDKLPYTPVFLLATAGMRLVPEKQQQAILYDLHTKLPQMTPMQIMKEHIRIIEGRWEGIYSWIAINYILGNFKGGWNSSLVRPETVGMIDMGGASMQIAFEMDQKDEFRSENVEN
;
A
#
# COMPACT_ATOMS: atom_id res chain seq x y z
N MET A 1 6.00 11.25 7.96
CA MET A 1 6.50 11.18 6.58
C MET A 1 5.56 10.29 5.83
N GLU A 2 5.16 10.76 4.65
CA GLU A 2 4.23 10.11 3.77
C GLU A 2 4.91 9.99 2.43
N CYS A 3 4.58 8.90 1.76
CA CYS A 3 5.14 8.57 0.48
C CYS A 3 3.99 8.21 -0.44
N ILE A 4 4.00 8.76 -1.64
CA ILE A 4 3.20 8.26 -2.75
C ILE A 4 4.14 7.69 -3.80
N CYS A 5 3.70 6.60 -4.42
CA CYS A 5 4.39 5.95 -5.52
C CYS A 5 3.35 5.48 -6.53
N ILE A 6 3.75 5.38 -7.79
CA ILE A 6 2.90 4.85 -8.85
C ILE A 6 3.44 3.47 -9.24
N TYR A 7 2.55 2.49 -9.30
CA TYR A 7 2.82 1.19 -9.88
C TYR A 7 1.97 1.00 -11.13
N VAL A 8 2.59 0.50 -12.19
CA VAL A 8 1.92 0.07 -13.40
C VAL A 8 1.72 -1.44 -13.30
N MET A 9 0.48 -1.86 -13.50
CA MET A 9 0.10 -3.27 -13.56
C MET A 9 -0.27 -3.62 -14.99
N TYR A 10 0.27 -4.72 -15.51
CA TYR A 10 -0.12 -5.24 -16.81
C TYR A 10 -0.36 -6.76 -16.76
N PHE A 11 -1.41 -7.17 -17.44
CA PHE A 11 -1.81 -8.56 -17.58
C PHE A 11 -1.29 -9.09 -18.91
N ARG A 12 -0.58 -10.22 -18.90
CA ARG A 12 -0.22 -10.95 -20.14
C ARG A 12 -1.25 -12.02 -20.49
N SER A 13 -1.78 -12.70 -19.47
CA SER A 13 -2.72 -13.82 -19.59
C SER A 13 -3.35 -14.11 -18.23
N ASP A 14 -4.56 -14.67 -18.20
CA ASP A 14 -5.25 -15.10 -16.97
C ASP A 14 -4.55 -16.28 -16.27
N LYS A 15 -3.58 -16.91 -16.94
CA LYS A 15 -2.79 -18.04 -16.41
C LYS A 15 -1.45 -17.62 -15.82
N GLU A 16 -1.10 -16.33 -15.89
CA GLU A 16 0.15 -15.78 -15.38
C GLU A 16 -0.11 -14.78 -14.27
N LEU A 17 0.84 -14.67 -13.34
CA LEU A 17 0.81 -13.61 -12.34
C LEU A 17 0.85 -12.23 -13.00
N ILE A 18 0.12 -11.29 -12.41
CA ILE A 18 0.12 -9.89 -12.83
C ILE A 18 1.53 -9.36 -12.74
N ASN A 19 1.98 -8.68 -13.80
CA ASN A 19 3.25 -7.99 -13.77
C ASN A 19 3.05 -6.59 -13.22
N ILE A 20 3.64 -6.35 -12.06
CA ILE A 20 3.67 -5.08 -11.34
C ILE A 20 5.10 -4.53 -11.41
N SER A 21 5.23 -3.28 -11.84
CA SER A 21 6.50 -2.54 -11.86
C SER A 21 6.27 -1.08 -11.49
N PRO A 22 7.24 -0.38 -10.86
CA PRO A 22 7.11 1.05 -10.63
C PRO A 22 6.95 1.79 -11.97
N ALA A 23 6.11 2.82 -12.00
CA ALA A 23 6.11 3.75 -13.12
C ALA A 23 7.44 4.51 -13.13
N LEU A 24 8.00 4.74 -14.31
CA LEU A 24 9.27 5.44 -14.48
C LEU A 24 9.02 6.81 -15.11
N ASP A 25 9.79 7.81 -14.68
CA ASP A 25 9.81 9.12 -15.30
C ASP A 25 10.65 9.14 -16.59
N HIS A 26 10.78 10.32 -17.21
CA HIS A 26 11.58 10.53 -18.42
C HIS A 26 13.09 10.30 -18.22
N LEU A 27 13.55 10.20 -16.97
CA LEU A 27 14.93 9.89 -16.58
C LEU A 27 15.09 8.41 -16.19
N ASN A 28 14.08 7.57 -16.45
CA ASN A 28 14.06 6.16 -16.10
C ASN A 28 14.17 5.91 -14.59
N THR A 29 13.67 6.84 -13.78
CA THR A 29 13.65 6.79 -12.31
C THR A 29 12.24 6.50 -11.80
N PRO A 30 12.05 5.67 -10.75
CA PRO A 30 10.74 5.42 -10.17
C PRO A 30 10.02 6.72 -9.75
N VAL A 31 8.77 6.88 -10.18
CA VAL A 31 7.92 8.01 -9.80
C VAL A 31 7.49 7.88 -8.35
N VAL A 32 8.21 8.58 -7.47
CA VAL A 32 8.01 8.56 -6.02
C VAL A 32 8.15 9.98 -5.48
N LYS A 33 7.22 10.39 -4.60
CA LYS A 33 7.31 11.66 -3.88
C LYS A 33 7.02 11.44 -2.40
N LYS A 34 7.81 12.11 -1.56
CA LYS A 34 7.68 12.09 -0.11
C LYS A 34 7.44 13.48 0.44
N ILE A 35 6.60 13.58 1.46
CA ILE A 35 6.34 14.81 2.22
C ILE A 35 6.38 14.53 3.73
N SER A 36 6.58 15.59 4.52
CA SER A 36 6.58 15.57 5.98
C SER A 36 5.93 16.85 6.49
N PRO A 37 5.27 16.85 7.67
CA PRO A 37 5.15 15.80 8.70
C PRO A 37 4.14 14.69 8.40
N GLY A 38 4.08 13.63 9.22
CA GLY A 38 3.11 12.51 9.10
C GLY A 38 1.63 12.89 9.23
N LEU A 39 0.71 12.02 8.78
CA LEU A 39 -0.73 12.31 8.69
C LEU A 39 -1.32 12.40 10.10
N SER A 40 -0.68 11.67 11.02
CA SER A 40 -0.91 11.73 12.45
C SER A 40 -0.68 13.13 13.05
N SER A 41 0.10 14.00 12.41
CA SER A 41 0.29 15.38 12.87
C SER A 41 -0.96 16.25 12.71
N PHE A 42 -1.92 15.82 11.89
CA PHE A 42 -3.20 16.50 11.67
C PHE A 42 -4.29 16.07 12.67
N GLN A 43 -3.94 15.39 13.76
CA GLN A 43 -4.91 14.97 14.78
C GLN A 43 -5.76 16.11 15.35
N ASP A 44 -5.17 17.31 15.48
CA ASP A 44 -5.83 18.51 16.00
C ASP A 44 -6.49 19.34 14.89
N HIS A 45 -6.14 19.08 13.62
CA HIS A 45 -6.62 19.80 12.44
C HIS A 45 -7.07 18.82 11.34
N PRO A 46 -8.03 17.91 11.62
CA PRO A 46 -8.38 16.81 10.70
C PRO A 46 -8.94 17.29 9.35
N HIS A 47 -9.48 18.51 9.31
CA HIS A 47 -10.05 19.14 8.12
C HIS A 47 -8.99 19.55 7.07
N GLU A 48 -7.71 19.52 7.41
CA GLU A 48 -6.60 19.84 6.52
C GLU A 48 -5.97 18.58 5.90
N ALA A 49 -6.42 17.37 6.29
CA ALA A 49 -5.83 16.11 5.88
C ALA A 49 -5.86 15.88 4.36
N ALA A 50 -6.99 16.17 3.70
CA ALA A 50 -7.10 16.03 2.25
C ALA A 50 -6.21 17.03 1.49
N GLU A 51 -6.16 18.28 1.94
CA GLU A 51 -5.28 19.32 1.37
C GLU A 51 -3.81 18.95 1.52
N TYR A 52 -3.45 18.32 2.65
CA TYR A 52 -2.10 17.82 2.87
C TYR A 52 -1.70 16.70 1.90
N VAL A 53 -2.64 15.80 1.55
CA VAL A 53 -2.41 14.69 0.60
C VAL A 53 -2.42 15.16 -0.86
N LYS A 54 -3.16 16.23 -1.18
CA LYS A 54 -3.36 16.71 -2.54
C LYS A 54 -2.06 16.93 -3.35
N PRO A 55 -0.98 17.55 -2.82
CA PRO A 55 0.28 17.72 -3.55
C PRO A 55 0.98 16.41 -3.96
N LEU A 56 0.65 15.29 -3.31
CA LEU A 56 1.10 13.96 -3.72
C LEU A 56 0.31 13.46 -4.93
N LEU A 57 -1.02 13.59 -4.89
CA LEU A 57 -1.92 13.23 -5.99
C LEU A 57 -1.67 14.06 -7.24
N ASP A 58 -1.45 15.37 -7.08
CA ASP A 58 -1.13 16.30 -8.16
C ASP A 58 0.23 15.98 -8.80
N TYR A 59 1.18 15.43 -8.04
CA TYR A 59 2.47 15.04 -8.60
C TYR A 59 2.34 13.78 -9.44
N VAL A 60 1.68 12.74 -8.92
CA VAL A 60 1.56 11.45 -9.62
C VAL A 60 0.67 11.54 -10.86
N SER A 61 -0.36 12.39 -10.84
CA SER A 61 -1.26 12.57 -11.97
C SER A 61 -0.56 13.09 -13.23
N GLN A 62 0.57 13.79 -13.09
CA GLN A 62 1.38 14.28 -14.22
C GLN A 62 2.05 13.16 -15.02
N PHE A 63 2.21 11.98 -14.42
CA PHE A 63 2.86 10.81 -15.04
C PHE A 63 1.84 9.79 -15.57
N ILE A 64 0.54 10.01 -15.34
CA ILE A 64 -0.53 9.12 -15.78
C ILE A 64 -1.16 9.70 -17.05
N PRO A 65 -1.28 8.91 -18.14
CA PRO A 65 -2.00 9.36 -19.33
C PRO A 65 -3.43 9.81 -19.01
N LEU A 66 -3.89 10.90 -19.64
CA LEU A 66 -5.18 11.53 -19.32
C LEU A 66 -6.37 10.56 -19.44
N ASP A 67 -6.33 9.64 -20.42
CA ASP A 67 -7.33 8.61 -20.65
C ASP A 67 -7.33 7.50 -19.58
N LYS A 68 -6.23 7.36 -18.83
CA LYS A 68 -6.05 6.37 -17.77
C LYS A 68 -6.37 6.90 -16.38
N LEU A 69 -6.42 8.22 -16.19
CA LEU A 69 -6.69 8.84 -14.89
C LEU A 69 -7.98 8.29 -14.25
N PRO A 70 -9.15 8.25 -14.93
CA PRO A 70 -10.41 7.77 -14.32
C PRO A 70 -10.40 6.29 -13.92
N TYR A 71 -9.46 5.51 -14.46
CA TYR A 71 -9.33 4.07 -14.23
C TYR A 71 -8.16 3.72 -13.29
N THR A 72 -7.48 4.72 -12.74
CA THR A 72 -6.34 4.53 -11.84
C THR A 72 -6.82 4.56 -10.39
N PRO A 73 -6.89 3.42 -9.69
CA PRO A 73 -7.28 3.38 -8.29
C PRO A 73 -6.18 3.94 -7.40
N VAL A 74 -6.57 4.77 -6.43
CA VAL A 74 -5.66 5.28 -5.38
C VAL A 74 -5.86 4.45 -4.12
N PHE A 75 -4.74 3.99 -3.55
CA PHE A 75 -4.71 3.33 -2.24
C PHE A 75 -3.96 4.22 -1.24
N LEU A 76 -4.63 4.56 -0.14
CA LEU A 76 -4.06 5.33 0.97
C LEU A 76 -4.13 4.47 2.23
N LEU A 77 -3.02 3.81 2.53
CA LEU A 77 -2.90 2.88 3.65
C LEU A 77 -2.05 3.53 4.74
N ALA A 78 -2.70 4.02 5.80
CA ALA A 78 -2.02 4.64 6.91
C ALA A 78 -1.53 3.58 7.92
N THR A 79 -0.30 3.74 8.43
CA THR A 79 0.37 2.73 9.27
C THR A 79 0.46 3.16 10.74
N ALA A 80 1.50 2.74 11.46
CA ALA A 80 1.66 2.90 12.91
C ALA A 80 1.43 4.32 13.44
N GLY A 81 1.86 5.35 12.71
CA GLY A 81 1.68 6.74 13.14
C GLY A 81 0.20 7.11 13.37
N MET A 82 -0.70 6.67 12.49
CA MET A 82 -2.14 6.89 12.65
C MET A 82 -2.76 5.99 13.72
N ARG A 83 -2.22 4.79 13.96
CA ARG A 83 -2.67 3.88 15.03
C ARG A 83 -2.47 4.47 16.43
N LEU A 84 -1.49 5.38 16.58
CA LEU A 84 -1.21 6.08 17.85
C LEU A 84 -2.12 7.29 18.12
N VAL A 85 -2.82 7.79 17.10
CA VAL A 85 -3.77 8.90 17.24
C VAL A 85 -5.03 8.39 17.94
N PRO A 86 -5.73 9.17 18.79
CA PRO A 86 -6.96 8.68 19.41
C PRO A 86 -8.07 8.44 18.36
N GLU A 87 -8.90 7.42 18.59
CA GLU A 87 -9.85 6.90 17.58
C GLU A 87 -10.78 7.96 16.98
N LYS A 88 -11.27 8.90 17.81
CA LYS A 88 -12.13 10.00 17.35
C LYS A 88 -11.43 10.88 16.31
N GLN A 89 -10.15 11.18 16.52
CA GLN A 89 -9.33 11.97 15.60
C GLN A 89 -8.97 11.16 14.36
N GLN A 90 -8.69 9.86 14.49
CA GLN A 90 -8.51 8.98 13.34
C GLN A 90 -9.73 9.00 12.41
N GLN A 91 -10.93 8.83 12.98
CA GLN A 91 -12.19 8.85 12.21
C GLN A 91 -12.44 10.21 11.55
N ALA A 92 -12.11 11.32 12.24
CA ALA A 92 -12.24 12.66 11.67
C ALA A 92 -11.30 12.88 10.47
N ILE A 93 -10.04 12.43 10.56
CA ILE A 93 -9.07 12.48 9.45
C ILE A 93 -9.56 11.62 8.28
N LEU A 94 -9.97 10.38 8.53
CA LEU A 94 -10.48 9.50 7.48
C LEU A 94 -11.73 10.08 6.81
N TYR A 95 -12.63 10.69 7.60
CA TYR A 95 -13.81 11.36 7.08
C TYR A 95 -13.46 12.50 6.11
N ASP A 96 -12.50 13.36 6.48
CA ASP A 96 -12.02 14.44 5.59
C ASP A 96 -11.45 13.88 4.28
N LEU A 97 -10.60 12.85 4.37
CA LEU A 97 -10.02 12.19 3.20
C LEU A 97 -11.08 11.58 2.29
N HIS A 98 -12.04 10.83 2.85
CA HIS A 98 -13.10 10.20 2.07
C HIS A 98 -14.03 11.20 1.39
N THR A 99 -14.27 12.35 2.00
CA THR A 99 -15.23 13.33 1.49
C THR A 99 -14.61 14.27 0.45
N LYS A 100 -13.36 14.69 0.66
CA LYS A 100 -12.70 15.71 -0.18
C LYS A 100 -11.86 15.13 -1.30
N LEU A 101 -11.10 14.04 -1.07
CA LEU A 101 -10.20 13.50 -2.11
C LEU A 101 -10.90 13.15 -3.43
N PRO A 102 -12.12 12.57 -3.46
CA PRO A 102 -12.82 12.29 -4.71
C PRO A 102 -13.10 13.53 -5.57
N GLN A 103 -13.12 14.72 -4.97
CA GLN A 103 -13.35 15.99 -5.67
C GLN A 103 -12.04 16.68 -6.08
N MET A 104 -10.90 16.23 -5.55
CA MET A 104 -9.59 16.87 -5.75
C MET A 104 -8.78 16.24 -6.87
N THR A 105 -9.14 15.04 -7.33
CA THR A 105 -8.41 14.32 -8.38
C THR A 105 -9.37 13.59 -9.34
N PRO A 106 -9.04 13.49 -10.64
CA PRO A 106 -9.76 12.64 -11.58
C PRO A 106 -9.46 11.15 -11.40
N MET A 107 -8.51 10.78 -10.53
CA MET A 107 -8.20 9.39 -10.21
C MET A 107 -9.32 8.73 -9.40
N GLN A 108 -9.40 7.40 -9.46
CA GLN A 108 -10.46 6.66 -8.81
C GLN A 108 -10.20 6.53 -7.29
N ILE A 109 -10.92 7.33 -6.51
CA ILE A 109 -10.94 7.23 -5.05
C ILE A 109 -12.08 6.32 -4.60
N MET A 110 -11.74 5.22 -3.93
CA MET A 110 -12.69 4.30 -3.31
C MET A 110 -12.56 4.34 -1.80
N LYS A 111 -13.69 4.28 -1.08
CA LYS A 111 -13.69 4.39 0.38
C LYS A 111 -12.90 3.24 1.02
N GLU A 112 -13.00 2.05 0.44
CA GLU A 112 -12.35 0.83 0.90
C GLU A 112 -10.82 0.89 0.79
N HIS A 113 -10.31 1.80 -0.05
CA HIS A 113 -8.89 1.96 -0.32
C HIS A 113 -8.20 2.98 0.58
N ILE A 114 -8.97 3.77 1.34
CA ILE A 114 -8.45 4.73 2.31
C ILE A 114 -8.72 4.15 3.70
N ARG A 115 -7.70 3.64 4.37
CA ARG A 115 -7.85 3.00 5.69
C ARG A 115 -6.57 3.02 6.50
N ILE A 116 -6.72 2.90 7.80
CA ILE A 116 -5.62 2.59 8.70
C ILE A 116 -5.44 1.08 8.70
N ILE A 117 -4.27 0.60 8.30
CA ILE A 117 -3.97 -0.83 8.27
C ILE A 117 -3.36 -1.27 9.60
N GLU A 118 -3.73 -2.48 10.03
CA GLU A 118 -3.11 -3.11 11.19
C GLU A 118 -1.70 -3.58 10.83
N GLY A 119 -0.84 -3.71 11.86
CA GLY A 119 0.54 -4.15 11.66
C GLY A 119 0.66 -5.53 10.99
N ARG A 120 -0.31 -6.42 11.19
CA ARG A 120 -0.32 -7.74 10.52
C ARG A 120 -0.43 -7.61 9.00
N TRP A 121 -1.30 -6.73 8.51
CA TRP A 121 -1.47 -6.48 7.08
C TRP A 121 -0.25 -5.80 6.48
N GLU A 122 0.38 -4.88 7.22
CA GLU A 122 1.66 -4.27 6.85
C GLU A 122 2.74 -5.35 6.65
N GLY A 123 2.84 -6.31 7.57
CA GLY A 123 3.75 -7.46 7.45
C GLY A 123 3.42 -8.39 6.28
N ILE A 124 2.14 -8.75 6.09
CA ILE A 124 1.69 -9.60 4.99
C ILE A 124 1.96 -8.95 3.63
N TYR A 125 1.65 -7.66 3.46
CA TYR A 125 1.92 -6.96 2.21
C TYR A 125 3.41 -6.87 1.91
N SER A 126 4.26 -6.62 2.91
CA SER A 126 5.71 -6.64 2.76
C SER A 126 6.24 -8.03 2.39
N TRP A 127 5.69 -9.09 3.01
CA TRP A 127 6.05 -10.48 2.69
C TRP A 127 5.62 -10.88 1.27
N ILE A 128 4.43 -10.46 0.83
CA ILE A 128 3.98 -10.65 -0.56
C ILE A 128 4.92 -9.90 -1.51
N ALA A 129 5.23 -8.64 -1.23
CA ALA A 129 6.07 -7.82 -2.10
C ALA A 129 7.46 -8.43 -2.30
N ILE A 130 8.13 -8.87 -1.23
CA ILE A 130 9.49 -9.43 -1.35
C ILE A 130 9.49 -10.76 -2.13
N ASN A 131 8.52 -11.63 -1.87
CA ASN A 131 8.40 -12.92 -2.56
C ASN A 131 7.96 -12.77 -4.02
N TYR A 132 7.16 -11.74 -4.32
CA TYR A 132 6.82 -11.38 -5.69
C TYR A 132 8.06 -10.89 -6.46
N ILE A 133 8.86 -9.99 -5.88
CA ILE A 133 10.09 -9.45 -6.50
C ILE A 133 11.13 -10.57 -6.73
N LEU A 134 11.28 -11.48 -5.76
CA LEU A 134 12.18 -12.62 -5.87
C LEU A 134 11.67 -13.73 -6.82
N GLY A 135 10.40 -13.64 -7.25
CA GLY A 135 9.81 -14.63 -8.15
C GLY A 135 9.42 -15.94 -7.46
N ASN A 136 9.33 -15.97 -6.12
CA ASN A 136 8.99 -17.17 -5.34
C ASN A 136 7.53 -17.62 -5.55
N PHE A 137 6.70 -16.77 -6.18
CA PHE A 137 5.34 -17.13 -6.61
C PHE A 137 5.29 -17.71 -8.04
N LYS A 138 6.39 -17.71 -8.80
CA LYS A 138 6.43 -18.25 -10.16
C LYS A 138 6.54 -19.78 -10.13
N GLY A 139 5.46 -20.45 -9.76
CA GLY A 139 5.22 -21.89 -9.91
C GLY A 139 3.85 -22.08 -10.53
N GLY A 140 3.77 -22.72 -11.70
CA GLY A 140 2.55 -22.71 -12.52
C GLY A 140 1.40 -23.51 -11.90
N TRP A 141 0.16 -23.08 -12.18
CA TRP A 141 -1.08 -23.81 -11.91
C TRP A 141 -1.10 -25.26 -12.47
N ASN A 142 -0.19 -25.59 -13.38
CA ASN A 142 -0.14 -26.83 -14.15
C ASN A 142 1.12 -27.68 -13.94
N SER A 143 1.95 -27.39 -12.94
CA SER A 143 3.14 -28.20 -12.69
C SER A 143 3.07 -28.88 -11.33
N SER A 144 3.18 -30.20 -11.34
CA SER A 144 3.51 -31.07 -10.20
C SER A 144 4.91 -30.79 -9.59
N LEU A 145 5.36 -29.53 -9.65
CA LEU A 145 6.65 -29.05 -9.19
C LEU A 145 6.46 -28.35 -7.85
N VAL A 146 7.36 -28.68 -6.92
CA VAL A 146 7.51 -28.06 -5.60
C VAL A 146 7.49 -26.53 -5.74
N ARG A 147 6.57 -25.87 -5.04
CA ARG A 147 6.53 -24.40 -4.95
C ARG A 147 7.87 -23.92 -4.36
N PRO A 148 8.50 -22.86 -4.91
CA PRO A 148 9.71 -22.30 -4.32
C PRO A 148 9.46 -21.92 -2.85
N GLU A 149 10.44 -22.22 -1.99
CA GLU A 149 10.40 -21.75 -0.60
C GLU A 149 10.33 -20.22 -0.58
N THR A 150 9.47 -19.67 0.27
CA THR A 150 9.38 -18.23 0.44
C THR A 150 10.41 -17.73 1.43
N VAL A 151 10.75 -16.44 1.31
CA VAL A 151 11.61 -15.77 2.29
C VAL A 151 10.73 -15.07 3.33
N GLY A 152 11.19 -15.08 4.58
CA GLY A 152 10.63 -14.21 5.62
C GLY A 152 10.98 -12.75 5.36
N MET A 153 10.20 -11.85 5.95
CA MET A 153 10.44 -10.41 5.93
C MET A 153 10.47 -9.87 7.37
N ILE A 154 11.24 -8.81 7.56
CA ILE A 154 11.26 -8.01 8.79
C ILE A 154 11.21 -6.55 8.36
N ASP A 155 10.23 -5.80 8.87
CA ASP A 155 10.07 -4.36 8.62
C ASP A 155 10.14 -3.60 9.95
N MET A 156 11.01 -2.60 10.03
CA MET A 156 11.21 -1.77 11.21
C MET A 156 10.88 -0.31 10.87
N GLY A 157 9.64 0.08 11.17
CA GLY A 157 9.16 1.45 11.01
C GLY A 157 9.50 2.34 12.21
N GLY A 158 9.05 3.59 12.15
CA GLY A 158 9.31 4.57 13.21
C GLY A 158 8.56 4.32 14.53
N ALA A 159 7.45 3.57 14.48
CA ALA A 159 6.60 3.31 15.64
C ALA A 159 6.15 1.84 15.78
N SER A 160 6.60 0.95 14.88
CA SER A 160 6.31 -0.48 14.97
C SER A 160 7.35 -1.32 14.25
N MET A 161 7.37 -2.60 14.57
CA MET A 161 8.14 -3.63 13.88
C MET A 161 7.21 -4.77 13.50
N GLN A 162 7.40 -5.33 12.32
CA GLN A 162 6.63 -6.44 11.77
C GLN A 162 7.58 -7.58 11.36
N ILE A 163 7.15 -8.82 11.61
CA ILE A 163 7.82 -10.04 11.15
C ILE A 163 6.76 -10.90 10.46
N ALA A 164 7.05 -11.40 9.26
CA ALA A 164 6.14 -12.27 8.51
C ALA A 164 6.94 -13.30 7.71
N PHE A 165 6.53 -14.55 7.81
CA PHE A 165 7.11 -15.68 7.09
C PHE A 165 6.03 -16.74 6.89
N GLU A 166 6.21 -17.60 5.90
CA GLU A 166 5.33 -18.73 5.67
C GLU A 166 5.60 -19.82 6.71
N MET A 167 4.52 -20.36 7.29
CA MET A 167 4.59 -21.49 8.21
C MET A 167 4.19 -22.78 7.48
N ASP A 168 4.77 -23.90 7.87
CA ASP A 168 4.34 -25.19 7.35
C ASP A 168 2.95 -25.53 7.91
N GLN A 169 2.16 -26.32 7.17
CA GLN A 169 0.83 -26.76 7.63
C GLN A 169 0.86 -27.56 8.96
N LYS A 170 2.04 -28.05 9.36
CA LYS A 170 2.26 -28.80 10.60
C LYS A 170 2.63 -27.90 11.78
N ASP A 171 2.93 -26.63 11.52
CA ASP A 171 3.30 -25.68 12.55
C ASP A 171 2.04 -25.11 13.20
N GLU A 172 1.77 -25.51 14.45
CA GLU A 172 0.67 -24.95 15.24
C GLU A 172 1.16 -23.71 16.01
N PHE A 173 1.27 -22.57 15.33
CA PHE A 173 1.46 -21.28 16.00
C PHE A 173 0.15 -20.49 16.03
N ARG A 174 -0.29 -20.08 17.22
CA ARG A 174 -1.48 -19.25 17.42
C ARG A 174 -1.16 -18.10 18.38
N SER A 175 -1.43 -16.89 17.95
CA SER A 175 -1.29 -15.66 18.75
C SER A 175 -2.33 -14.66 18.28
N GLU A 176 -2.80 -13.78 19.17
CA GLU A 176 -3.74 -12.69 18.83
C GLU A 176 -3.23 -11.77 17.71
N ASN A 177 -1.91 -11.78 17.46
CA ASN A 177 -1.24 -10.98 16.42
C ASN A 177 -0.88 -11.78 15.15
N VAL A 178 -1.39 -13.01 15.00
CA VAL A 178 -1.08 -13.92 13.88
C VAL A 178 -2.36 -14.27 13.12
N GLU A 179 -2.30 -14.17 11.81
CA GLU A 179 -3.35 -14.63 10.90
C GLU A 179 -2.87 -15.96 10.28
N ASN A 180 -3.65 -17.02 10.46
CA ASN A 180 -3.40 -18.36 9.90
C ASN A 180 -4.31 -18.61 8.71
#